data_AF-A0A2V6LQR1-F1
#
_entry.id   AF-A0A2V6LQR1-F1
#
_cell.length_a   1.000
_cell.length_b   1.000
_cell.length_c   1.000
_cell.angle_alpha   90.00
_cell.angle_beta   90.00
_cell.angle_gamma   90.00
#
_symmetry.space_group_name_H-M   'P 1'
#
loop_
_entity.id
_entity.type
_entity.pdbx_description
1 polymer ?
#
loop_
_entity_poly.entity_id
_entity_poly.type
_entity_poly.pdbx_seq_one_letter_code
_entity_poly.pdbx_strand_id
1 'polypeptide(L)'
;MPLANTRDLTDAQWRILDELIPEPIRRRDRRGRPWKDRRAVLNGILWVLRTGAPWSDVPERYPSYQTCHRRFQQWVRSGVMKGVLEALALDLKIRGALDVEEAFIDGTFAPAKKGERESGKPKRGKGTKIMAIADRHGLPVAICIESATPHEVNLVVPTLIQMVIPEAPQNLIGDNAYDSDKLDTELSRYGIELIAPHRINRKNKTQDLRRLRRYRRRWRIERLFAWLQNFRRLVVRYERYAENFLGMLYLGCCVILLRYL
;
A
#
# COMPACT_ATOMS: atom_id res chain seq x y z
N MET A 1 -34.41 -12.71 1.08
CA MET A 1 -33.03 -12.81 1.64
C MET A 1 -32.11 -11.97 0.77
N PRO A 2 -31.38 -10.98 1.29
CA PRO A 2 -30.42 -10.27 0.46
C PRO A 2 -29.22 -11.19 0.20
N LEU A 3 -28.93 -11.42 -1.07
CA LEU A 3 -27.72 -12.10 -1.55
C LEU A 3 -26.52 -11.43 -0.88
N ALA A 4 -25.83 -12.15 -0.01
CA ALA A 4 -24.61 -11.65 0.59
C ALA A 4 -23.60 -11.45 -0.55
N ASN A 5 -23.31 -10.20 -0.89
CA ASN A 5 -22.20 -9.83 -1.76
C ASN A 5 -20.89 -10.08 -0.98
N THR A 6 -20.61 -11.34 -0.65
CA THR A 6 -19.40 -11.76 0.04
C THR A 6 -18.25 -11.66 -0.94
N ARG A 7 -17.60 -10.48 -1.00
CA ARG A 7 -16.27 -10.34 -1.65
C ARG A 7 -15.17 -11.01 -0.80
N ASP A 8 -15.48 -12.20 -0.30
CA ASP A 8 -14.54 -13.07 0.40
C ASP A 8 -13.59 -13.66 -0.63
N LEU A 9 -12.43 -14.12 -0.16
CA LEU A 9 -11.43 -14.72 -1.05
C LEU A 9 -12.03 -15.94 -1.76
N THR A 10 -11.78 -16.05 -3.05
CA THR A 10 -12.08 -17.28 -3.81
C THR A 10 -11.16 -18.41 -3.35
N ASP A 11 -11.49 -19.65 -3.71
CA ASP A 11 -10.62 -20.80 -3.40
C ASP A 11 -9.24 -20.67 -4.07
N ALA A 12 -9.22 -20.15 -5.30
CA ALA A 12 -7.98 -19.89 -6.03
C ALA A 12 -7.10 -18.84 -5.33
N GLN A 13 -7.69 -17.70 -4.93
CA GLN A 13 -6.97 -16.66 -4.18
C GLN A 13 -6.49 -17.18 -2.83
N TRP A 14 -7.32 -17.96 -2.13
CA TRP A 14 -6.95 -18.54 -0.86
C TRP A 14 -5.77 -19.50 -1.01
N ARG A 15 -5.76 -20.36 -2.05
CA ARG A 15 -4.64 -21.30 -2.27
C ARG A 15 -3.30 -20.58 -2.38
N ILE A 16 -3.25 -19.46 -3.10
CA ILE A 16 -2.03 -18.63 -3.19
C ILE A 16 -1.64 -18.07 -1.82
N LEU A 17 -2.60 -17.49 -1.10
CA LEU A 17 -2.34 -16.85 0.18
C LEU A 17 -2.02 -17.83 1.31
N ASP A 18 -2.56 -19.05 1.23
CA ASP A 18 -2.42 -20.07 2.26
C ASP A 18 -0.96 -20.49 2.44
N GLU A 19 -0.23 -20.57 1.32
CA GLU A 19 1.21 -20.87 1.26
C GLU A 19 2.07 -19.71 1.79
N LEU A 20 1.61 -18.47 1.64
CA LEU A 20 2.36 -17.26 2.03
C LEU A 20 2.11 -16.83 3.48
N ILE A 21 0.97 -17.21 4.05
CA ILE A 21 0.59 -16.85 5.42
C ILE A 21 1.06 -17.95 6.37
N PRO A 22 2.00 -17.67 7.30
CA PRO A 22 2.59 -18.71 8.13
C PRO A 22 1.55 -19.41 8.99
N GLU A 23 1.68 -20.73 9.08
CA GLU A 23 0.92 -21.52 10.05
C GLU A 23 1.30 -21.08 11.46
N PRO A 24 0.31 -21.01 12.36
CA PRO A 24 0.58 -20.59 13.71
C PRO A 24 1.30 -21.68 14.49
N ILE A 25 2.40 -21.28 15.12
CA ILE A 25 3.17 -22.16 15.99
C ILE A 25 2.26 -22.63 17.14
N ARG A 26 1.91 -23.93 17.13
CA ARG A 26 1.15 -24.56 18.21
C ARG A 26 2.07 -24.69 19.43
N ARG A 27 1.53 -24.43 20.62
CA ARG A 27 2.25 -24.68 21.87
C ARG A 27 2.57 -26.16 21.99
N ARG A 28 3.77 -26.48 22.51
CA ARG A 28 4.23 -27.87 22.70
C ARG A 28 3.29 -28.68 23.60
N ASP A 29 2.71 -28.04 24.61
CA ASP A 29 1.77 -28.65 25.56
C ASP A 29 0.36 -28.88 24.97
N ARG A 30 0.09 -28.42 23.75
CA ARG A 30 -1.22 -28.45 23.06
C ARG A 30 -2.38 -27.86 23.88
N ARG A 31 -2.09 -27.06 24.92
CA ARG A 31 -3.09 -26.43 25.77
C ARG A 31 -3.53 -25.09 25.18
N GLY A 32 -4.80 -24.74 25.42
CA GLY A 32 -5.41 -23.48 25.00
C GLY A 32 -6.51 -23.64 23.95
N ARG A 33 -7.16 -22.53 23.60
CA ARG A 33 -8.26 -22.53 22.62
C ARG A 33 -7.72 -22.87 21.22
N PRO A 34 -8.34 -23.82 20.48
CA PRO A 34 -7.97 -24.11 19.12
C PRO A 34 -7.93 -22.86 18.24
N TRP A 35 -6.99 -22.85 17.29
CA TRP A 35 -6.88 -21.79 16.31
C TRP A 35 -8.12 -21.81 15.41
N LYS A 36 -8.65 -20.63 15.12
CA LYS A 36 -9.70 -20.47 14.12
C LYS A 36 -9.09 -20.55 12.72
N ASP A 37 -9.89 -20.99 11.77
CA ASP A 37 -9.55 -21.09 10.36
C ASP A 37 -8.92 -19.78 9.83
N ARG A 38 -7.76 -19.89 9.17
CA ARG A 38 -6.97 -18.73 8.75
C ARG A 38 -7.70 -17.92 7.66
N ARG A 39 -8.40 -18.60 6.74
CA ARG A 39 -9.20 -17.95 5.69
C ARG A 39 -10.35 -17.16 6.28
N ALA A 40 -11.08 -17.74 7.23
CA ALA A 40 -12.20 -17.07 7.89
C ALA A 40 -11.74 -15.84 8.68
N VAL A 41 -10.58 -15.92 9.35
CA VAL A 41 -9.95 -14.76 9.99
C VAL A 41 -9.60 -13.68 8.98
N LEU A 42 -8.95 -14.04 7.87
CA LEU A 42 -8.55 -13.09 6.83
C LEU A 42 -9.76 -12.45 6.15
N ASN A 43 -10.82 -13.22 5.86
CA ASN A 43 -12.08 -12.69 5.33
C ASN A 43 -12.73 -11.68 6.27
N GLY A 44 -12.68 -11.90 7.59
CA GLY A 44 -13.13 -10.93 8.59
C GLY A 44 -12.32 -9.62 8.56
N ILE A 45 -10.99 -9.71 8.42
CA ILE A 45 -10.11 -8.54 8.28
C ILE A 45 -10.38 -7.81 6.95
N LEU A 46 -10.52 -8.54 5.85
CA LEU A 46 -10.85 -8.00 4.53
C LEU A 46 -12.22 -7.33 4.52
N TRP A 47 -13.17 -7.83 5.31
CA TRP A 47 -14.46 -7.17 5.47
C TRP A 47 -14.29 -5.80 6.14
N VAL A 48 -13.51 -5.71 7.23
CA VAL A 48 -13.18 -4.42 7.88
C VAL A 48 -12.45 -3.47 6.93
N LEU A 49 -11.46 -3.97 6.18
CA LEU A 49 -10.73 -3.18 5.17
C LEU A 49 -11.68 -2.56 4.14
N ARG A 50 -12.61 -3.36 3.60
CA ARG A 50 -13.57 -2.94 2.58
C ARG A 50 -14.62 -1.97 3.12
N THR A 51 -15.25 -2.28 4.26
CA THR A 51 -16.39 -1.51 4.78
C THR A 51 -15.97 -0.29 5.59
N GLY A 52 -14.75 -0.29 6.15
CA GLY A 52 -14.30 0.73 7.08
C GLY A 52 -14.92 0.61 8.48
N ALA A 53 -15.80 -0.38 8.70
CA ALA A 53 -16.56 -0.53 9.93
C ALA A 53 -15.66 -0.72 11.16
N PRO A 54 -16.12 -0.32 12.36
CA PRO A 54 -15.47 -0.68 13.62
C PRO A 54 -15.20 -2.19 13.71
N TRP A 55 -14.12 -2.57 14.39
CA TRP A 55 -13.82 -3.99 14.61
C TRP A 55 -14.95 -4.69 15.36
N SER A 56 -15.60 -4.03 16.33
CA SER A 56 -16.75 -4.58 17.08
C SER A 56 -17.89 -5.08 16.19
N ASP A 57 -17.99 -4.56 14.97
CA ASP A 57 -19.13 -4.77 14.08
C ASP A 57 -18.83 -5.86 13.04
N VAL A 58 -17.69 -6.56 13.17
CA VAL A 58 -17.37 -7.73 12.33
C VAL A 58 -18.52 -8.75 12.44
N PRO A 59 -19.14 -9.14 11.31
CA PRO A 59 -20.29 -10.03 11.32
C PRO A 59 -19.99 -11.42 11.92
N GLU A 60 -21.00 -12.02 12.57
CA GLU A 60 -20.89 -13.32 13.26
C GLU A 60 -20.50 -14.51 12.37
N ARG A 61 -20.67 -14.38 11.04
CA ARG A 61 -20.18 -15.39 10.08
C ARG A 61 -18.65 -15.52 10.07
N TYR A 62 -17.93 -14.51 10.56
CA TYR A 62 -16.48 -14.55 10.73
C TYR A 62 -16.12 -14.85 12.18
N PRO A 63 -14.87 -15.28 12.46
CA PRO A 63 -14.38 -15.36 13.82
C PRO A 63 -14.54 -14.02 14.56
N SER A 64 -14.69 -14.09 15.88
CA SER A 64 -14.92 -12.91 16.72
C SER A 64 -13.93 -11.79 16.43
N TYR A 65 -14.37 -10.53 16.54
CA TYR A 65 -13.51 -9.41 16.20
C TYR A 65 -12.20 -9.38 17.00
N GLN A 66 -12.19 -9.83 18.26
CA GLN A 66 -10.97 -9.92 19.06
C GLN A 66 -9.98 -10.90 18.44
N THR A 67 -10.49 -12.00 17.86
CA THR A 67 -9.66 -12.98 17.16
C THR A 67 -9.10 -12.39 15.88
N CYS A 68 -9.94 -11.78 15.04
CA CYS A 68 -9.51 -11.15 13.79
C CYS A 68 -8.50 -10.02 14.03
N HIS A 69 -8.79 -9.10 14.95
CA HIS A 69 -7.92 -7.98 15.28
C HIS A 69 -6.59 -8.44 15.89
N ARG A 70 -6.59 -9.40 16.82
CA ARG A 70 -5.35 -9.94 17.40
C ARG A 70 -4.47 -10.60 16.34
N ARG A 71 -5.06 -11.33 15.39
CA ARG A 71 -4.34 -11.97 14.28
C ARG A 71 -3.77 -10.95 13.32
N PHE A 72 -4.57 -9.96 12.94
CA PHE A 72 -4.12 -8.83 12.14
C PHE A 72 -2.88 -8.17 12.76
N GLN A 73 -2.94 -7.80 14.05
CA GLN A 73 -1.80 -7.19 14.75
C GLN A 73 -0.59 -8.11 14.83
N GLN A 74 -0.79 -9.42 14.98
CA GLN A 74 0.31 -10.38 14.96
C GLN A 74 1.00 -10.39 13.58
N TRP A 75 0.24 -10.49 12.50
CA TRP A 75 0.76 -10.50 11.13
C TRP A 75 1.43 -9.19 10.74
N VAL A 76 0.91 -8.04 11.20
CA VAL A 76 1.56 -6.74 11.03
C VAL A 76 2.92 -6.72 11.72
N ARG A 77 2.99 -7.10 13.00
CA ARG A 77 4.25 -7.10 13.76
C ARG A 77 5.29 -8.08 13.22
N SER A 78 4.87 -9.21 12.67
CA SER A 78 5.77 -10.20 12.09
C SER A 78 6.10 -9.94 10.62
N GLY A 79 5.67 -8.82 10.03
CA GLY A 79 5.96 -8.46 8.64
C GLY A 79 5.23 -9.28 7.58
N VAL A 80 4.28 -10.14 7.97
CA VAL A 80 3.57 -11.06 7.06
C VAL A 80 2.86 -10.28 5.95
N MET A 81 2.23 -9.15 6.27
CA MET A 81 1.52 -8.36 5.25
C MET A 81 2.46 -7.84 4.15
N LYS A 82 3.67 -7.40 4.52
CA LYS A 82 4.67 -6.95 3.54
C LYS A 82 5.24 -8.13 2.76
N GLY A 83 5.55 -9.24 3.44
CA GLY A 83 6.05 -10.45 2.78
C GLY A 83 5.07 -11.06 1.77
N VAL A 84 3.77 -11.05 2.07
CA VAL A 84 2.74 -11.47 1.09
C VAL A 84 2.73 -10.52 -0.10
N LEU A 85 2.80 -9.20 0.12
CA LEU A 85 2.84 -8.23 -0.97
C LEU A 85 4.08 -8.42 -1.87
N GLU A 86 5.25 -8.65 -1.29
CA GLU A 86 6.51 -8.96 -1.99
C GLU A 86 6.39 -10.24 -2.83
N ALA A 87 5.86 -11.32 -2.25
CA ALA A 87 5.68 -12.57 -2.97
C ALA A 87 4.71 -12.45 -4.15
N LEU A 88 3.58 -11.75 -3.97
CA LEU A 88 2.61 -11.52 -5.05
C LEU A 88 3.18 -10.65 -6.17
N ALA A 89 3.93 -9.59 -5.82
CA ALA A 89 4.56 -8.72 -6.80
C ALA A 89 5.65 -9.44 -7.59
N LEU A 90 6.44 -10.29 -6.93
CA LEU A 90 7.46 -11.10 -7.59
C LEU A 90 6.86 -12.14 -8.53
N ASP A 91 5.78 -12.83 -8.14
CA ASP A 91 5.08 -13.79 -9.01
C ASP A 91 4.51 -13.09 -10.26
N LEU A 92 3.87 -11.93 -10.10
CA LEU A 92 3.39 -11.13 -11.23
C LEU A 92 4.52 -10.65 -12.14
N LYS A 93 5.67 -10.29 -11.58
CA LYS A 93 6.85 -9.93 -12.35
C LYS A 93 7.37 -11.10 -13.17
N ILE A 94 7.50 -12.29 -12.57
CA ILE A 94 7.95 -13.52 -13.25
C ILE A 94 7.01 -13.87 -14.41
N ARG A 95 5.70 -13.64 -14.24
CA ARG A 95 4.67 -13.84 -15.29
C ARG A 95 4.64 -12.75 -16.35
N GLY A 96 5.43 -11.68 -16.20
CA GLY A 96 5.44 -10.53 -17.11
C GLY A 96 4.24 -9.60 -16.97
N ALA A 97 3.46 -9.72 -15.89
CA ALA A 97 2.29 -8.88 -15.62
C ALA A 97 2.64 -7.58 -14.86
N LEU A 98 3.82 -7.51 -14.26
CA LEU A 98 4.33 -6.36 -13.53
C LEU A 98 5.64 -5.87 -14.16
N ASP A 99 5.67 -4.59 -14.55
CA ASP A 99 6.80 -3.94 -15.23
C ASP A 99 7.13 -2.58 -14.62
N VAL A 100 8.33 -2.46 -14.05
CA VAL A 100 8.81 -1.25 -13.38
C VAL A 100 9.76 -0.41 -14.21
N GLU A 101 10.05 -0.73 -15.47
CA GLU A 101 10.91 0.11 -16.32
C GLU A 101 10.41 1.57 -16.35
N GLU A 102 9.08 1.74 -16.35
CA GLU A 102 8.41 3.01 -16.12
C GLU A 102 7.54 2.91 -14.86
N ALA A 103 7.75 3.81 -13.90
CA ALA A 103 6.96 3.86 -12.68
C ALA A 103 6.43 5.26 -12.40
N PHE A 104 5.33 5.33 -11.65
CA PHE A 104 4.63 6.57 -11.33
C PHE A 104 4.55 6.75 -9.82
N ILE A 105 4.94 7.93 -9.33
CA ILE A 105 4.89 8.27 -7.92
C ILE A 105 3.88 9.37 -7.65
N ASP A 106 3.13 9.19 -6.56
CA ASP A 106 2.27 10.23 -6.05
C ASP A 106 2.00 10.04 -4.55
N GLY A 107 1.52 11.10 -3.91
CA GLY A 107 1.18 11.17 -2.51
C GLY A 107 -0.33 11.40 -2.30
N THR A 108 -0.88 10.83 -1.23
CA THR A 108 -2.22 11.19 -0.75
C THR A 108 -2.23 11.35 0.77
N PHE A 109 -3.32 11.88 1.31
CA PHE A 109 -3.44 12.17 2.74
C PHE A 109 -4.67 11.48 3.33
N ALA A 110 -4.43 10.69 4.38
CA ALA A 110 -5.49 10.10 5.19
C ALA A 110 -5.59 10.84 6.54
N PRO A 111 -6.72 11.50 6.86
CA PRO A 111 -6.91 12.12 8.16
C PRO A 111 -6.91 11.07 9.27
N ALA A 112 -6.30 11.40 10.41
CA ALA A 112 -6.23 10.49 11.57
C ALA A 112 -7.25 10.89 12.64
N LYS A 113 -8.16 9.97 13.00
CA LYS A 113 -9.22 10.24 13.98
C LYS A 113 -8.84 9.92 15.42
N LYS A 114 -7.81 9.11 15.67
CA LYS A 114 -7.45 8.61 17.01
C LYS A 114 -6.19 9.20 17.64
N GLY A 115 -5.79 10.42 17.26
CA GLY A 115 -4.67 11.14 17.87
C GLY A 115 -3.34 10.43 17.70
N GLU A 116 -2.52 10.91 16.77
CA GLU A 116 -1.13 10.45 16.65
C GLU A 116 -0.34 10.89 17.90
N ARG A 117 0.54 10.01 18.44
CA ARG A 117 1.46 10.38 19.54
C ARG A 117 2.60 11.27 19.08
N GLU A 118 2.94 11.21 17.81
CA GLU A 118 3.93 12.07 17.16
C GLU A 118 3.18 13.00 16.20
N SER A 119 3.15 14.30 16.46
CA SER A 119 2.82 15.25 15.40
C SER A 119 3.45 16.61 15.68
N GLY A 120 4.40 16.98 14.82
CA GLY A 120 4.51 18.37 14.39
C GLY A 120 3.22 18.77 13.66
N LYS A 121 2.79 20.03 13.82
CA LYS A 121 1.55 20.57 13.22
C LYS A 121 1.67 20.64 11.69
N PRO A 122 0.84 19.92 10.90
CA PRO A 122 0.76 20.12 9.46
C PRO A 122 -0.37 21.11 9.10
N LYS A 123 -0.19 21.88 8.02
CA LYS A 123 -1.18 22.85 7.49
C LYS A 123 -2.54 22.23 7.09
N ARG A 124 -2.64 20.91 6.90
CA ARG A 124 -3.86 20.18 6.48
C ARG A 124 -4.56 19.38 7.61
N GLY A 125 -4.09 19.49 8.86
CA GLY A 125 -4.64 18.76 10.01
C GLY A 125 -3.87 17.48 10.36
N LYS A 126 -4.20 16.86 11.50
CA LYS A 126 -3.55 15.62 11.98
C LYS A 126 -3.89 14.45 11.05
N GLY A 127 -2.88 13.79 10.48
CA GLY A 127 -3.10 12.69 9.56
C GLY A 127 -1.80 12.13 9.00
N THR A 128 -1.95 11.11 8.18
CA THR A 128 -0.86 10.32 7.64
C THR A 128 -0.74 10.57 6.14
N LYS A 129 0.45 10.93 5.69
CA LYS A 129 0.80 10.93 4.27
C LYS A 129 1.03 9.50 3.83
N ILE A 130 0.46 9.15 2.69
CA ILE A 130 0.65 7.86 2.04
C ILE A 130 1.36 8.16 0.73
N MET A 131 2.56 7.62 0.57
CA MET A 131 3.29 7.67 -0.70
C MET A 131 3.20 6.30 -1.35
N ALA A 132 2.95 6.27 -2.65
CA ALA A 132 2.91 5.02 -3.40
C ALA A 132 3.65 5.16 -4.73
N ILE A 133 4.24 4.05 -5.16
CA ILE A 133 4.79 3.89 -6.50
C ILE A 133 3.98 2.81 -7.19
N ALA A 134 3.53 3.12 -8.41
CA ALA A 134 2.85 2.18 -9.28
C ALA A 134 3.72 1.87 -10.51
N ASP A 135 3.65 0.63 -10.97
CA ASP A 135 4.33 0.16 -12.18
C ASP A 135 3.71 0.73 -13.47
N ARG A 136 4.22 0.31 -14.64
CA ARG A 136 3.72 0.74 -15.96
C ARG A 136 2.22 0.47 -16.16
N HIS A 137 1.70 -0.58 -15.52
CA HIS A 137 0.31 -1.01 -15.57
C HIS A 137 -0.55 -0.40 -14.45
N GLY A 138 0.03 0.34 -13.52
CA GLY A 138 -0.65 0.93 -12.36
C GLY A 138 -0.81 -0.03 -11.18
N LEU A 139 -0.01 -1.09 -11.11
CA LEU A 139 0.04 -2.03 -9.99
C LEU A 139 0.96 -1.49 -8.88
N PRO A 140 0.61 -1.67 -7.59
CA PRO A 140 1.42 -1.18 -6.49
C PRO A 140 2.76 -1.92 -6.40
N VAL A 141 3.86 -1.17 -6.43
CA VAL A 141 5.23 -1.70 -6.27
C VAL A 141 5.97 -1.11 -5.08
N ALA A 142 5.50 0.01 -4.52
CA ALA A 142 5.92 0.49 -3.22
C ALA A 142 4.78 1.24 -2.53
N ILE A 143 4.70 1.14 -1.22
CA ILE A 143 3.83 1.98 -0.40
C ILE A 143 4.49 2.27 0.94
N CYS A 144 4.49 3.52 1.35
CA CYS A 144 4.97 3.92 2.67
C CYS A 144 4.06 4.97 3.29
N ILE A 145 4.21 5.16 4.60
CA ILE A 145 3.49 6.18 5.34
C ILE A 145 4.45 7.06 6.10
N GLU A 146 4.09 8.33 6.26
CA GLU A 146 4.84 9.29 7.07
C GLU A 146 3.88 10.25 7.78
N SER A 147 4.34 10.82 8.89
CA SER A 147 3.69 11.95 9.53
C SER A 147 3.52 13.11 8.54
N ALA A 148 2.50 13.94 8.71
CA ALA A 148 2.15 14.92 7.69
C ALA A 148 3.12 16.13 7.55
N THR A 149 4.26 16.12 8.22
CA THR A 149 5.24 17.22 8.26
C THR A 149 6.11 17.31 6.99
N PRO A 150 6.82 16.25 6.54
CA PRO A 150 7.81 16.37 5.47
C PRO A 150 7.18 16.68 4.11
N HIS A 151 7.84 17.44 3.25
CA HIS A 151 7.42 17.61 1.86
C HIS A 151 7.51 16.27 1.10
N GLU A 152 6.55 16.00 0.21
CA GLU A 152 6.46 14.71 -0.52
C GLU A 152 7.72 14.42 -1.36
N VAL A 153 8.37 15.46 -1.87
CA VAL A 153 9.67 15.36 -2.56
C VAL A 153 10.75 14.66 -1.70
N ASN A 154 10.73 14.86 -0.37
CA ASN A 154 11.67 14.23 0.55
C ASN A 154 11.31 12.77 0.88
N LEU A 155 10.10 12.32 0.49
CA LEU A 155 9.61 10.98 0.73
C LEU A 155 9.80 10.05 -0.46
N VAL A 156 10.25 10.57 -1.61
CA VAL A 156 10.47 9.78 -2.84
C VAL A 156 11.49 8.67 -2.61
N VAL A 157 12.70 9.00 -2.15
CA VAL A 157 13.76 8.02 -1.89
C VAL A 157 13.35 7.03 -0.78
N PRO A 158 12.81 7.47 0.37
CA PRO A 158 12.23 6.55 1.35
C PRO A 158 11.18 5.59 0.77
N THR A 159 10.35 6.05 -0.17
CA THR A 159 9.33 5.21 -0.84
C THR A 159 9.99 4.19 -1.78
N LEU A 160 11.01 4.58 -2.53
CA LEU A 160 11.78 3.67 -3.40
C LEU A 160 12.45 2.55 -2.60
N ILE A 161 12.94 2.83 -1.39
CA ILE A 161 13.53 1.81 -0.51
C ILE A 161 12.47 0.78 -0.05
N GLN A 162 11.18 1.14 -0.07
CA GLN A 162 10.08 0.22 0.25
C GLN A 162 9.55 -0.57 -0.96
N MET A 163 10.27 -0.57 -2.08
CA MET A 163 9.90 -1.40 -3.24
C MET A 163 9.76 -2.87 -2.83
N VAL A 164 8.72 -3.52 -3.37
CA VAL A 164 8.39 -4.92 -3.06
C VAL A 164 8.94 -5.90 -4.10
N ILE A 165 9.78 -5.39 -5.00
CA ILE A 165 10.61 -6.14 -5.94
C ILE A 165 12.03 -5.55 -5.90
N PRO A 166 13.07 -6.31 -6.28
CA PRO A 166 14.45 -5.87 -6.12
C PRO A 166 14.93 -4.84 -7.17
N GLU A 167 14.15 -4.55 -8.20
CA GLU A 167 14.55 -3.65 -9.29
C GLU A 167 14.04 -2.22 -9.10
N ALA A 168 14.94 -1.25 -9.26
CA ALA A 168 14.59 0.15 -9.38
C ALA A 168 14.00 0.48 -10.76
N PRO A 169 13.08 1.45 -10.86
CA PRO A 169 12.56 1.90 -12.15
C PRO A 169 13.61 2.69 -12.93
N GLN A 170 13.60 2.60 -14.27
CA GLN A 170 14.46 3.46 -15.08
C GLN A 170 13.94 4.89 -15.12
N ASN A 171 12.62 5.05 -15.19
CA ASN A 171 11.94 6.34 -15.21
C ASN A 171 10.96 6.42 -14.06
N LEU A 172 11.05 7.47 -13.24
CA LEU A 172 10.07 7.79 -12.21
C LEU A 172 9.30 9.05 -12.59
N ILE A 173 8.00 8.90 -12.79
CA ILE A 173 7.12 9.97 -13.27
C ILE A 173 6.34 10.55 -12.08
N GLY A 174 6.50 11.86 -11.83
CA GLY A 174 5.78 12.62 -10.81
C GLY A 174 5.06 13.84 -11.39
N ASP A 175 4.26 14.52 -10.57
CA ASP A 175 3.76 15.86 -10.89
C ASP A 175 4.82 16.94 -10.68
N ASN A 176 4.42 18.18 -10.93
CA ASN A 176 5.30 19.34 -10.76
C ASN A 176 5.70 19.60 -9.30
N ALA A 177 5.07 18.98 -8.31
CA ALA A 177 5.53 19.08 -6.92
C ALA A 177 6.86 18.33 -6.73
N TYR A 178 7.19 17.37 -7.59
CA TYR A 178 8.46 16.64 -7.57
C TYR A 178 9.58 17.32 -8.37
N ASP A 179 9.30 18.38 -9.13
CA ASP A 179 10.29 19.17 -9.87
C ASP A 179 11.35 19.78 -8.93
N SER A 180 12.51 19.13 -8.82
CA SER A 180 13.57 19.45 -7.84
C SER A 180 14.94 18.93 -8.31
N ASP A 181 15.92 19.83 -8.46
CA ASP A 181 17.28 19.48 -8.89
C ASP A 181 18.01 18.60 -7.86
N LYS A 182 17.72 18.80 -6.57
CA LYS A 182 18.25 17.95 -5.51
C LYS A 182 17.73 16.52 -5.65
N LEU A 183 16.42 16.37 -5.90
CA LEU A 183 15.81 15.05 -6.06
C LEU A 183 16.34 14.36 -7.32
N ASP A 184 16.46 15.10 -8.43
CA ASP A 184 17.03 14.61 -9.69
C ASP A 184 18.48 14.10 -9.49
N THR A 185 19.31 14.88 -8.77
CA THR A 185 20.68 14.47 -8.41
C THR A 185 20.69 13.23 -7.51
N GLU A 186 19.77 13.11 -6.57
CA GLU A 186 19.67 11.93 -5.70
C GLU A 186 19.23 10.69 -6.47
N LEU A 187 18.24 10.81 -7.37
CA LEU A 187 17.70 9.69 -8.16
C LEU A 187 18.69 9.19 -9.23
N SER A 188 19.48 10.08 -9.83
CA SER A 188 20.51 9.69 -10.79
C SER A 188 21.58 8.75 -10.20
N ARG A 189 21.83 8.82 -8.88
CA ARG A 189 22.74 7.88 -8.17
C ARG A 189 22.21 6.45 -8.15
N TYR A 190 20.90 6.28 -8.29
CA TYR A 190 20.23 4.99 -8.42
C TYR A 190 19.98 4.60 -9.89
N GLY A 191 20.48 5.40 -10.85
CA GLY A 191 20.20 5.20 -12.28
C GLY A 191 18.76 5.52 -12.67
N ILE A 192 18.04 6.29 -11.86
CA ILE A 192 16.63 6.62 -12.07
C ILE A 192 16.53 8.02 -12.66
N GLU A 193 15.86 8.15 -13.80
CA GLU A 193 15.50 9.44 -14.39
C GLU A 193 14.18 9.95 -13.79
N LEU A 194 14.18 11.14 -13.20
CA LEU A 194 12.96 11.81 -12.78
C LEU A 194 12.31 12.55 -13.96
N ILE A 195 11.03 12.31 -14.19
CA ILE A 195 10.24 13.02 -15.20
C ILE A 195 9.07 13.69 -14.49
N ALA A 196 9.10 15.03 -14.44
CA ALA A 196 8.14 15.83 -13.72
C ALA A 196 7.95 17.16 -14.45
N PRO A 197 6.71 17.58 -14.78
CA PRO A 197 6.49 18.88 -15.39
C PRO A 197 7.12 19.98 -14.54
N HIS A 198 7.78 20.93 -15.20
CA HIS A 198 8.39 22.04 -14.47
C HIS A 198 7.34 22.89 -13.76
N ARG A 199 7.68 23.37 -12.56
CA ARG A 199 6.89 24.38 -11.85
C ARG A 199 6.85 25.67 -12.65
N ILE A 200 5.77 26.42 -12.50
CA ILE A 200 5.56 27.67 -13.26
C ILE A 200 6.66 28.71 -13.05
N ASN A 201 7.33 28.69 -11.89
CA ASN A 201 8.39 29.61 -11.52
C ASN A 201 9.81 29.09 -11.81
N ARG A 202 9.95 27.96 -12.51
CA ARG A 202 11.25 27.39 -12.83
C ARG A 202 11.96 28.23 -13.89
N LYS A 203 13.15 28.75 -13.53
CA LYS A 203 13.97 29.62 -14.39
C LYS A 203 14.67 28.83 -15.50
N ASN A 204 15.25 27.69 -15.15
CA ASN A 204 16.01 26.85 -16.07
C ASN A 204 15.23 25.56 -16.37
N LYS A 205 14.71 25.45 -17.60
CA LYS A 205 14.05 24.23 -18.06
C LYS A 205 15.12 23.19 -18.40
N THR A 206 15.11 22.06 -17.70
CA THR A 206 16.13 21.01 -17.80
C THR A 206 15.60 19.72 -18.42
N GLN A 207 14.28 19.56 -18.54
CA GLN A 207 13.68 18.33 -19.09
C GLN A 207 13.33 18.44 -20.56
N ASP A 208 13.64 17.39 -21.32
CA ASP A 208 13.22 17.23 -22.71
C ASP A 208 11.69 17.05 -22.79
N LEU A 209 11.04 17.93 -23.56
CA LEU A 209 9.60 17.90 -23.81
C LEU A 209 9.11 16.58 -24.41
N ARG A 210 9.97 15.83 -25.13
CA ARG A 210 9.64 14.50 -25.65
C ARG A 210 9.48 13.49 -24.52
N ARG A 211 10.36 13.54 -23.53
CA ARG A 211 10.30 12.67 -22.34
C ARG A 211 9.10 13.00 -21.47
N LEU A 212 8.73 14.28 -21.37
CA LEU A 212 7.52 14.72 -20.66
C LEU A 212 6.21 14.13 -21.22
N ARG A 213 6.17 13.57 -22.44
CA ARG A 213 4.99 12.85 -22.93
C ARG A 213 4.60 11.67 -22.03
N ARG A 214 5.57 11.08 -21.30
CA ARG A 214 5.33 10.02 -20.31
C ARG A 214 4.41 10.46 -19.17
N TYR A 215 4.42 11.76 -18.82
CA TYR A 215 3.51 12.36 -17.82
C TYR A 215 2.03 12.14 -18.14
N ARG A 216 1.65 12.03 -19.42
CA ARG A 216 0.26 11.75 -19.84
C ARG A 216 -0.28 10.42 -19.31
N ARG A 217 0.60 9.53 -18.85
CA ARG A 217 0.26 8.23 -18.24
C ARG A 217 0.16 8.28 -16.70
N ARG A 218 0.34 9.46 -16.07
CA ARG A 218 0.22 9.63 -14.61
C ARG A 218 -1.12 9.16 -14.03
N TRP A 219 -2.19 9.14 -14.82
CA TRP A 219 -3.47 8.55 -14.41
C TRP A 219 -3.35 7.10 -13.88
N ARG A 220 -2.25 6.37 -14.17
CA ARG A 220 -1.96 5.05 -13.60
C ARG A 220 -1.82 5.06 -12.07
N ILE A 221 -1.07 6.01 -11.51
CA ILE A 221 -0.92 6.15 -10.04
C ILE A 221 -2.19 6.72 -9.41
N GLU A 222 -2.86 7.65 -10.08
CA GLU A 222 -4.16 8.19 -9.64
C GLU A 222 -5.21 7.07 -9.55
N ARG A 223 -5.20 6.14 -10.52
CA ARG A 223 -6.06 4.96 -10.51
C ARG A 223 -5.71 4.00 -9.38
N LEU A 224 -4.43 3.80 -9.07
CA LEU A 224 -4.03 3.02 -7.90
C LEU A 224 -4.61 3.63 -6.62
N PHE A 225 -4.51 4.95 -6.44
CA PHE A 225 -5.13 5.61 -5.29
C PHE A 225 -6.65 5.49 -5.28
N ALA A 226 -7.32 5.60 -6.43
CA ALA A 226 -8.76 5.36 -6.53
C ALA A 226 -9.14 3.93 -6.12
N TRP A 227 -8.34 2.92 -6.51
CA TRP A 227 -8.54 1.54 -6.06
C TRP A 227 -8.32 1.37 -4.56
N LEU A 228 -7.29 2.00 -3.99
CA LEU A 228 -7.02 1.98 -2.55
C LEU A 228 -8.14 2.67 -1.77
N GLN A 229 -8.64 3.81 -2.24
CA GLN A 229 -9.73 4.56 -1.60
C GLN A 229 -11.09 3.83 -1.67
N ASN A 230 -11.25 2.86 -2.57
CA ASN A 230 -12.43 1.98 -2.56
C ASN A 230 -12.46 1.05 -1.33
N PHE A 231 -11.32 0.81 -0.68
CA PHE A 231 -11.28 0.23 0.66
C PHE A 231 -11.54 1.34 1.66
N ARG A 232 -12.78 1.44 2.16
CA ARG A 232 -13.22 2.56 3.00
C ARG A 232 -12.37 2.74 4.26
N ARG A 233 -11.73 1.66 4.74
CA ARG A 233 -10.81 1.71 5.88
C ARG A 233 -9.52 2.51 5.62
N LEU A 234 -9.13 2.67 4.36
CA LEU A 234 -7.90 3.37 3.97
C LEU A 234 -8.10 4.87 3.77
N VAL A 235 -9.35 5.32 3.58
CA VAL A 235 -9.69 6.75 3.37
C VAL A 235 -9.43 7.58 4.63
N VAL A 236 -9.66 7.00 5.81
CA VAL A 236 -9.44 7.64 7.11
C VAL A 236 -8.67 6.66 7.98
N ARG A 237 -7.59 7.13 8.62
CA ARG A 237 -6.86 6.31 9.58
C ARG A 237 -7.64 6.24 10.90
N TYR A 238 -8.21 5.08 11.17
CA TYR A 238 -8.88 4.74 12.45
C TYR A 238 -7.94 4.05 13.43
N GLU A 239 -6.85 3.48 12.92
CA GLU A 239 -5.85 2.74 13.63
C GLU A 239 -5.02 3.68 14.51
N ARG A 240 -4.91 3.32 15.79
CA ARG A 240 -4.09 4.06 16.75
C ARG A 240 -2.60 4.00 16.36
N TYR A 241 -2.12 2.80 16.02
CA TYR A 241 -0.74 2.52 15.65
C TYR A 241 -0.55 2.67 14.13
N ALA A 242 0.53 3.35 13.71
CA ALA A 242 0.80 3.62 12.31
C ALA A 242 1.08 2.34 11.52
N GLU A 243 1.76 1.38 12.14
CA GLU A 243 2.09 0.06 11.61
C GLU A 243 0.83 -0.74 11.26
N ASN A 244 -0.23 -0.61 12.07
CA ASN A 244 -1.52 -1.24 11.77
C ASN A 244 -2.20 -0.57 10.56
N PHE A 245 -2.04 0.74 10.38
CA PHE A 245 -2.57 1.41 9.20
C PHE A 245 -1.78 1.00 7.94
N LEU A 246 -0.45 0.95 8.03
CA LEU A 246 0.41 0.43 6.97
C LEU A 246 0.08 -1.04 6.64
N GLY A 247 -0.21 -1.86 7.65
CA GLY A 247 -0.69 -3.23 7.46
C GLY A 247 -1.99 -3.33 6.65
N MET A 248 -2.93 -2.39 6.85
CA MET A 248 -4.15 -2.31 6.04
C MET A 248 -3.83 -1.88 4.60
N LEU A 249 -2.88 -0.95 4.42
CA LEU A 249 -2.43 -0.53 3.09
C LEU A 249 -1.79 -1.68 2.31
N TYR A 250 -0.87 -2.42 2.93
CA TYR A 250 -0.29 -3.63 2.33
C TYR A 250 -1.35 -4.65 1.94
N LEU A 251 -2.34 -4.88 2.80
CA LEU A 251 -3.44 -5.80 2.50
C LEU A 251 -4.30 -5.30 1.33
N GLY A 252 -4.55 -3.99 1.24
CA GLY A 252 -5.22 -3.37 0.09
C GLY A 252 -4.44 -3.59 -1.21
N CYS A 253 -3.12 -3.39 -1.19
CA CYS A 253 -2.24 -3.69 -2.32
C CYS A 253 -2.29 -5.18 -2.71
N CYS A 254 -2.24 -6.10 -1.73
CA CYS A 254 -2.34 -7.54 -1.99
C CYS A 254 -3.66 -7.89 -2.71
N VAL A 255 -4.79 -7.32 -2.27
CA VAL A 255 -6.10 -7.54 -2.92
C VAL A 255 -6.15 -6.98 -4.35
N ILE A 256 -5.38 -5.93 -4.64
CA ILE A 256 -5.24 -5.40 -6.00
C ILE A 256 -4.43 -6.38 -6.86
N LEU A 257 -3.28 -6.86 -6.37
CA LEU A 257 -2.42 -7.80 -7.11
C LEU A 257 -3.09 -9.14 -7.38
N LEU A 258 -3.85 -9.68 -6.41
CA LEU A 258 -4.62 -10.94 -6.54
C LEU A 258 -5.70 -10.94 -7.63
N ARG A 259 -5.96 -9.80 -8.30
CA ARG A 259 -6.87 -9.74 -9.45
C ARG A 259 -6.18 -10.09 -10.77
N TYR A 260 -4.85 -10.19 -10.75
CA TYR A 260 -3.99 -10.43 -11.90
C TYR A 260 -3.29 -11.81 -11.82
N LEU A 261 -3.65 -12.62 -10.82
CA LEU A 261 -3.21 -14.00 -10.60
C LEU A 261 -4.41 -14.94 -10.74
#